data_AF-A0A7Z9HW27-F1
#
_entry.id   AF-A0A7Z9HW27-F1
#
_cell.length_a   1.000
_cell.length_b   1.000
_cell.length_c   1.000
_cell.angle_alpha   90.00
_cell.angle_beta   90.00
_cell.angle_gamma   90.00
#
_symmetry.space_group_name_H-M   'P 1'
#
loop_
_entity.id
_entity.type
_entity.pdbx_description
1 polymer ?
#
loop_
_entity_poly.entity_id
_entity_poly.type
_entity_poly.pdbx_seq_one_letter_code
_entity_poly.pdbx_strand_id
1 'polypeptide(L)'
;MFQHISLRISTVLLLLVTVFAPGCAHLSGGGGGPDASGYYEGSWYGPNANNPLGALTCVIESSGAGTWDAVFSATFGGSGEYDVELAGVTEGETIVFKGSVDLGETSGGVFDWNGSISGEVFDGSYTSQFINGTFKMVKAEKPVN
;
A
#
# COMPACT_ATOMS: atom_id res chain seq x y z
N MET A 1 13.82 -5.36 -83.67
CA MET A 1 14.58 -6.52 -83.20
C MET A 1 15.44 -6.05 -82.04
N PHE A 2 15.16 -6.59 -80.85
CA PHE A 2 15.83 -6.48 -79.55
C PHE A 2 15.89 -5.15 -78.79
N GLN A 3 15.11 -5.16 -77.71
CA GLN A 3 15.18 -4.32 -76.51
C GLN A 3 16.45 -4.64 -75.71
N HIS A 4 17.02 -3.65 -75.03
CA HIS A 4 17.88 -3.89 -73.87
C HIS A 4 17.58 -2.91 -72.73
N ILE A 5 17.11 -3.52 -71.66
CA ILE A 5 16.92 -3.04 -70.30
C ILE A 5 18.25 -2.58 -69.71
N SER A 6 18.26 -1.42 -69.05
CA SER A 6 19.22 -1.16 -67.97
C SER A 6 18.56 -0.29 -66.91
N LEU A 7 17.76 -0.97 -66.09
CA LEU A 7 17.17 -0.47 -64.85
C LEU A 7 18.31 -0.30 -63.83
N ARG A 8 18.76 0.94 -63.58
CA ARG A 8 19.69 1.22 -62.48
C ARG A 8 18.89 1.41 -61.19
N ILE A 9 18.71 0.30 -60.49
CA ILE A 9 18.38 0.26 -59.06
C ILE A 9 19.64 0.74 -58.33
N SER A 10 19.58 1.93 -57.72
CA SER A 10 20.60 2.37 -56.77
C SER A 10 19.91 2.92 -55.52
N THR A 11 19.78 2.01 -54.57
CA THR A 11 19.44 2.16 -53.17
C THR A 11 20.12 3.38 -52.54
N VAL A 12 19.35 4.39 -52.10
CA VAL A 12 19.69 5.20 -50.92
C VAL A 12 18.43 5.41 -50.09
N LEU A 13 18.28 4.49 -49.16
CA LEU A 13 17.53 4.56 -47.92
C LEU A 13 18.11 5.69 -47.06
N LEU A 14 17.31 6.64 -46.54
CA LEU A 14 17.35 7.02 -45.12
C LEU A 14 16.28 8.06 -44.71
N LEU A 15 15.36 7.56 -43.87
CA LEU A 15 14.86 8.16 -42.63
C LEU A 15 14.13 9.52 -42.67
N LEU A 16 12.82 9.42 -42.93
CA LEU A 16 11.82 10.34 -42.38
C LEU A 16 11.69 10.05 -40.86
N VAL A 17 12.34 10.85 -40.02
CA VAL A 17 12.12 10.80 -38.56
C VAL A 17 10.82 11.53 -38.26
N THR A 18 9.70 10.82 -38.31
CA THR A 18 8.48 11.27 -37.66
C THR A 18 8.70 11.17 -36.15
N VAL A 19 8.89 12.32 -35.52
CA VAL A 19 8.83 12.46 -34.05
C VAL A 19 7.39 12.21 -33.64
N PHE A 20 7.05 10.94 -33.43
CA PHE A 20 5.95 10.58 -32.56
C PHE A 20 6.44 10.89 -31.15
N ALA A 21 5.98 12.01 -30.58
CA ALA A 21 5.98 12.15 -29.14
C ALA A 21 4.83 11.28 -28.62
N PRO A 22 5.06 10.14 -27.94
CA PRO A 22 4.09 9.61 -27.03
C PRO A 22 3.99 10.64 -25.89
N GLY A 23 3.07 11.58 -26.02
CA GLY A 23 2.58 12.31 -24.86
C GLY A 23 2.15 11.25 -23.86
N CYS A 24 2.80 11.27 -22.70
CA CYS A 24 2.67 10.27 -21.64
C CYS A 24 1.20 9.93 -21.43
N ALA A 25 0.78 8.77 -21.94
CA ALA A 25 -0.29 8.06 -21.27
C ALA A 25 0.26 7.78 -19.88
N HIS A 26 -0.23 8.53 -18.89
CA HIS A 26 -0.21 8.08 -17.50
C HIS A 26 -1.07 6.81 -17.50
N LEU A 27 -0.45 5.70 -17.89
CA LEU A 27 -0.97 4.37 -17.65
C LEU A 27 -0.89 4.23 -16.14
N SER A 28 -1.97 4.60 -15.46
CA SER A 28 -2.34 3.89 -14.24
C SER A 28 -2.53 2.44 -14.70
N GLY A 29 -1.44 1.67 -14.60
CA GLY A 29 -1.37 0.29 -15.01
C GLY A 29 -2.39 -0.49 -14.20
N GLY A 30 -3.41 -0.99 -14.88
CA GLY A 30 -4.45 -1.80 -14.27
C GLY A 30 -3.89 -3.05 -13.61
N GLY A 31 -4.20 -3.20 -12.34
CA GLY A 31 -4.47 -4.47 -11.68
C GLY A 31 -5.83 -4.31 -11.03
N GLY A 32 -6.84 -5.06 -11.48
CA GLY A 32 -8.20 -5.01 -10.91
C GLY A 32 -8.29 -5.64 -9.52
N GLY A 33 -7.39 -5.26 -8.62
CA GLY A 33 -7.39 -5.61 -7.21
C GLY A 33 -8.03 -4.50 -6.36
N PRO A 34 -8.30 -4.78 -5.08
CA PRO A 34 -8.82 -3.78 -4.15
C PRO A 34 -7.84 -2.61 -4.00
N ASP A 35 -8.37 -1.38 -3.98
CA ASP A 35 -7.60 -0.18 -3.65
C ASP A 35 -7.80 0.20 -2.18
N ALA A 36 -6.80 -0.10 -1.35
CA ALA A 36 -6.79 0.28 0.06
C ALA A 36 -6.15 1.65 0.33
N SER A 37 -5.71 2.38 -0.69
CA SER A 37 -5.03 3.66 -0.47
C SER A 37 -5.96 4.62 0.27
N GLY A 38 -5.47 5.29 1.31
CA GLY A 38 -6.24 6.30 2.02
C GLY A 38 -5.94 6.39 3.50
N TYR A 39 -6.81 7.12 4.19
CA TYR A 39 -6.75 7.38 5.62
C TYR A 39 -7.78 6.53 6.36
N TYR A 40 -7.40 5.99 7.50
CA TYR A 40 -8.21 5.11 8.32
C TYR A 40 -8.19 5.61 9.76
N GLU A 41 -9.34 5.51 10.43
CA GLU A 41 -9.48 5.83 11.87
C GLU A 41 -10.13 4.67 12.60
N GLY A 42 -9.69 4.46 13.85
CA GLY A 42 -10.20 3.35 14.63
C GLY A 42 -9.74 3.33 16.07
N SER A 43 -9.77 2.13 16.66
CA SER A 43 -9.38 1.94 18.05
C SER A 43 -8.67 0.61 18.30
N TRP A 44 -7.78 0.65 19.30
CA TRP A 44 -7.16 -0.53 19.88
C TRP A 44 -8.13 -1.20 20.83
N TYR A 45 -8.09 -2.53 20.88
CA TYR A 45 -8.87 -3.31 21.81
C TYR A 45 -7.93 -4.30 22.50
N GLY A 46 -8.16 -4.51 23.80
CA GLY A 46 -7.47 -5.55 24.56
C GLY A 46 -8.03 -6.95 24.25
N PRO A 47 -7.56 -7.98 24.96
CA PRO A 47 -7.89 -9.39 24.69
C PRO A 47 -9.40 -9.68 24.74
N ASN A 48 -10.14 -8.93 25.57
CA ASN A 48 -11.57 -9.12 25.78
C ASN A 48 -12.45 -8.34 24.79
N ALA A 49 -11.86 -7.57 23.86
CA ALA A 49 -12.51 -6.83 22.76
C ALA A 49 -13.71 -5.90 23.08
N ASN A 50 -14.11 -5.76 24.35
CA ASN A 50 -15.36 -5.07 24.71
C ASN A 50 -15.24 -3.56 24.81
N ASN A 51 -14.05 -3.04 25.13
CA ASN A 51 -13.81 -1.61 25.32
C ASN A 51 -12.55 -1.18 24.56
N PRO A 52 -12.61 -0.05 23.82
CA PRO A 52 -11.43 0.51 23.18
C PRO A 52 -10.43 1.00 24.24
N LEU A 53 -9.15 0.70 24.02
CA LEU A 53 -8.03 1.13 24.85
C LEU A 53 -7.49 2.50 24.45
N GLY A 54 -7.73 2.91 23.21
CA GLY A 54 -7.27 4.19 22.66
C GLY A 54 -7.59 4.31 21.18
N ALA A 55 -7.56 5.55 20.68
CA ALA A 55 -7.72 5.83 19.26
C ALA A 55 -6.43 5.52 18.49
N LEU A 56 -6.58 5.18 17.21
CA LEU A 56 -5.46 5.12 16.28
C LEU A 56 -5.87 5.63 14.90
N THR A 57 -4.88 6.08 14.15
CA THR A 57 -5.00 6.48 12.76
C THR A 57 -4.02 5.67 11.92
N CYS A 58 -4.29 5.55 10.62
CA CYS A 58 -3.43 4.83 9.70
C CYS A 58 -3.51 5.47 8.32
N VAL A 59 -2.36 5.60 7.67
CA VAL A 59 -2.27 5.99 6.26
C VAL A 59 -1.74 4.80 5.48
N ILE A 60 -2.43 4.46 4.39
CA ILE A 60 -2.07 3.35 3.52
C ILE A 60 -1.79 3.86 2.13
N GLU A 61 -0.66 3.44 1.57
CA GLU A 61 -0.22 3.79 0.22
C GLU A 61 0.18 2.53 -0.55
N SER A 62 -0.08 2.53 -1.86
CA SER A 62 0.41 1.44 -2.72
C SER A 62 1.87 1.67 -3.07
N SER A 63 2.73 0.71 -2.75
CA SER A 63 4.15 0.69 -3.13
C SER A 63 4.35 0.13 -4.54
N GLY A 64 3.27 -0.28 -5.22
CA GLY A 64 3.26 -0.87 -6.56
C GLY A 64 3.26 -2.40 -6.55
N ALA A 65 2.96 -3.00 -7.70
CA ALA A 65 2.98 -4.46 -7.90
C ALA A 65 2.17 -5.29 -6.87
N GLY A 66 1.07 -4.74 -6.34
CA GLY A 66 0.23 -5.41 -5.32
C GLY A 66 0.84 -5.41 -3.91
N THR A 67 1.85 -4.58 -3.69
CA THR A 67 2.43 -4.31 -2.36
C THR A 67 1.94 -2.98 -1.81
N TRP A 68 1.92 -2.89 -0.48
CA TRP A 68 1.30 -1.81 0.27
C TRP A 68 2.14 -1.45 1.49
N ASP A 69 2.18 -0.17 1.82
CA ASP A 69 2.76 0.34 3.06
C ASP A 69 1.63 0.92 3.91
N ALA A 70 1.58 0.53 5.19
CA ALA A 70 0.64 1.06 6.18
C ALA A 70 1.42 1.67 7.34
N VAL A 71 1.19 2.96 7.61
CA VAL A 71 1.78 3.69 8.73
C VAL A 71 0.71 3.98 9.76
N PHE A 72 0.79 3.31 10.91
CA PHE A 72 -0.13 3.53 12.01
C PHE A 72 0.43 4.58 12.96
N SER A 73 -0.38 5.55 13.36
CA SER A 73 -0.02 6.51 14.40
C SER A 73 -0.98 6.35 15.58
N ALA A 74 -0.41 6.14 16.77
CA ALA A 74 -1.18 5.98 18.00
C ALA A 74 -0.44 6.56 19.21
N THR A 75 -1.21 7.06 20.18
CA THR A 75 -0.69 7.44 21.49
C THR A 75 -0.91 6.30 22.48
N PHE A 76 0.17 5.69 22.97
CA PHE A 76 0.11 4.67 24.03
C PHE A 76 0.72 5.22 25.32
N GLY A 77 0.00 5.13 26.44
CA GLY A 77 0.51 5.57 27.75
C GLY A 77 0.75 7.09 27.88
N GLY A 78 0.19 7.90 27.00
CA GLY A 78 0.12 9.37 27.12
C GLY A 78 1.43 10.14 26.89
N SER A 79 2.50 9.51 26.39
CA SER A 79 3.82 10.19 26.26
C SER A 79 4.59 9.94 24.97
N GLY A 80 4.09 9.14 24.03
CA GLY A 80 4.72 8.94 22.73
C GLY A 80 3.72 8.62 21.63
N GLU A 81 3.91 9.24 20.48
CA GLU A 81 3.37 8.77 19.20
C GLU A 81 4.31 7.70 18.65
N TYR A 82 3.74 6.60 18.20
CA TYR A 82 4.49 5.51 17.57
C TYR A 82 4.00 5.36 16.14
N ASP A 83 4.96 5.34 15.22
CA ASP A 83 4.71 4.99 13.83
C ASP A 83 5.08 3.51 13.62
N VAL A 84 4.09 2.71 13.27
CA VAL A 84 4.28 1.28 12.94
C VAL A 84 4.12 1.13 11.44
N GLU A 85 5.19 0.72 10.76
CA GLU A 85 5.17 0.44 9.33
C GLU A 85 4.90 -1.05 9.09
N LEU A 86 3.85 -1.37 8.33
CA LEU A 86 3.54 -2.73 7.91
C LEU A 86 3.55 -2.85 6.39
N ALA A 87 4.19 -3.91 5.91
CA ALA A 87 4.12 -4.30 4.51
C ALA A 87 2.87 -5.17 4.28
N GLY A 88 2.13 -4.85 3.23
CA GLY A 88 0.94 -5.57 2.79
C GLY A 88 1.12 -6.19 1.41
N VAL A 89 0.35 -7.25 1.16
CA VAL A 89 0.25 -7.93 -0.14
C VAL A 89 -1.21 -8.16 -0.49
N THR A 90 -1.56 -7.94 -1.75
CA THR A 90 -2.88 -8.26 -2.28
C THR A 90 -3.04 -9.78 -2.43
N GLU A 91 -4.06 -10.34 -1.78
CA GLU A 91 -4.46 -11.74 -1.85
C GLU A 91 -5.93 -11.83 -2.31
N GLY A 92 -6.14 -11.94 -3.62
CA GLY A 92 -7.50 -11.94 -4.20
C GLY A 92 -8.19 -10.59 -4.06
N GLU A 93 -9.30 -10.54 -3.33
CA GLU A 93 -10.08 -9.32 -3.05
C GLU A 93 -9.70 -8.64 -1.72
N THR A 94 -8.71 -9.20 -1.02
CA THR A 94 -8.26 -8.73 0.30
C THR A 94 -6.83 -8.24 0.21
N ILE A 95 -6.44 -7.29 1.04
CA ILE A 95 -5.03 -6.95 1.26
C ILE A 95 -4.66 -7.41 2.66
N VAL A 96 -3.56 -8.15 2.79
CA VAL A 96 -3.10 -8.73 4.05
C VAL A 96 -1.79 -8.05 4.45
N PHE A 97 -1.75 -7.50 5.66
CA PHE A 97 -0.59 -6.84 6.25
C PHE A 97 0.03 -7.74 7.31
N LYS A 98 1.37 -7.84 7.28
CA LYS A 98 2.14 -8.54 8.30
C LYS A 98 3.44 -7.79 8.57
N GLY A 99 3.82 -7.71 9.84
CA GLY A 99 5.08 -7.08 10.23
C GLY A 99 5.42 -7.37 11.68
N SER A 100 6.66 -7.06 12.05
CA SER A 100 7.13 -7.15 13.42
C SER A 100 7.90 -5.86 13.74
N VAL A 101 7.50 -5.17 14.80
CA VAL A 101 8.06 -3.87 15.17
C VAL A 101 8.45 -3.88 16.63
N ASP A 102 9.69 -3.47 16.92
CA ASP A 102 10.17 -3.29 18.28
C ASP A 102 9.84 -1.88 18.77
N LEU A 103 8.93 -1.78 19.72
CA LEU A 103 8.55 -0.52 20.36
C LEU A 103 9.44 -0.18 21.57
N GLY A 104 10.42 -1.04 21.88
CA GLY A 104 11.29 -0.94 23.03
C GLY A 104 10.72 -1.64 24.27
N GLU A 105 11.61 -2.10 25.14
CA GLU A 105 11.28 -2.93 26.31
C GLU A 105 10.24 -2.26 27.25
N THR A 106 10.31 -0.95 27.41
CA THR A 106 9.37 -0.17 28.24
C THR A 106 7.97 -0.03 27.64
N SER A 107 7.83 -0.26 26.34
CA SER A 107 6.58 -0.11 25.59
C SER A 107 6.01 -1.45 25.11
N GLY A 108 6.48 -2.56 25.68
CA GLY A 108 6.00 -3.91 25.40
C GLY A 108 6.95 -4.76 24.55
N GLY A 109 8.06 -4.20 24.09
CA GLY A 109 9.08 -4.88 23.28
C GLY A 109 8.64 -5.09 21.83
N VAL A 110 8.94 -6.28 21.31
CA VAL A 110 8.60 -6.67 19.94
C VAL A 110 7.13 -7.06 19.84
N PHE A 111 6.42 -6.43 18.90
CA PHE A 111 5.05 -6.77 18.54
C PHE A 111 5.00 -7.37 17.14
N ASP A 112 4.33 -8.50 17.03
CA ASP A 112 3.91 -9.09 15.77
C ASP A 112 2.51 -8.59 15.41
N TRP A 113 2.39 -8.17 14.16
CA TRP A 113 1.20 -7.52 13.60
C TRP A 113 0.65 -8.33 12.46
N ASN A 114 -0.66 -8.55 12.47
CA ASN A 114 -1.38 -9.16 11.37
C ASN A 114 -2.68 -8.38 11.14
N GLY A 115 -2.97 -8.00 9.91
CA GLY A 115 -4.22 -7.33 9.60
C GLY A 115 -4.68 -7.59 8.18
N SER A 116 -5.93 -7.28 7.90
CA SER A 116 -6.48 -7.38 6.57
C SER A 116 -7.47 -6.27 6.26
N ILE A 117 -7.54 -5.91 4.99
CA ILE A 117 -8.49 -4.95 4.46
C ILE A 117 -9.45 -5.65 3.53
N SER A 118 -10.73 -5.51 3.85
CA SER A 118 -11.85 -5.95 3.03
C SER A 118 -12.81 -4.79 2.85
N GLY A 119 -12.83 -4.21 1.65
CA GLY A 119 -13.56 -2.97 1.37
C GLY A 119 -12.97 -1.79 2.14
N GLU A 120 -13.78 -1.17 3.01
CA GLU A 120 -13.39 0.02 3.79
C GLU A 120 -12.96 -0.31 5.23
N VAL A 121 -12.99 -1.58 5.62
CA VAL A 121 -12.65 -2.01 6.98
C VAL A 121 -11.24 -2.55 7.02
N PHE A 122 -10.43 -2.02 7.95
CA PHE A 122 -9.12 -2.54 8.29
C PHE A 122 -9.15 -3.06 9.72
N ASP A 123 -9.02 -4.36 9.90
CA ASP A 123 -8.90 -4.95 11.22
C ASP A 123 -7.81 -6.01 11.29
N GLY A 124 -7.42 -6.34 12.51
CA GLY A 124 -6.29 -7.22 12.75
C GLY A 124 -6.00 -7.46 14.21
N SER A 125 -4.88 -8.11 14.45
CA SER A 125 -4.34 -8.44 15.76
C SER A 125 -2.90 -7.98 15.91
N TYR A 126 -2.55 -7.68 17.16
CA TYR A 126 -1.18 -7.40 17.58
C TYR A 126 -0.86 -8.27 18.78
N THR A 127 0.35 -8.80 18.83
CA THR A 127 0.81 -9.68 19.91
C THR A 127 2.27 -9.41 20.23
N SER A 128 2.57 -9.21 21.51
CA SER A 128 3.92 -9.22 22.06
C SER A 128 4.01 -10.31 23.14
N GLN A 129 5.17 -10.40 23.81
CA GLN A 129 5.33 -11.28 24.97
C GLN A 129 4.44 -10.91 26.17
N PHE A 130 3.99 -9.65 26.26
CA PHE A 130 3.25 -9.14 27.43
C PHE A 130 1.81 -8.75 27.13
N ILE A 131 1.54 -8.30 25.90
CA ILE A 131 0.27 -7.68 25.52
C ILE A 131 -0.19 -8.29 24.20
N ASN A 132 -1.46 -8.64 24.13
CA ASN A 132 -2.12 -8.97 22.88
C ASN A 132 -3.47 -8.25 22.79
N GLY A 133 -3.95 -8.13 21.56
CA GLY A 133 -5.24 -7.51 21.30
C GLY A 133 -5.55 -7.43 19.82
N THR A 134 -6.57 -6.63 19.51
CA THR A 134 -7.04 -6.40 18.15
C THR A 134 -7.19 -4.92 17.87
N PHE A 135 -7.20 -4.56 16.60
CA PHE A 135 -7.58 -3.22 16.16
C PHE A 135 -8.70 -3.34 15.15
N LYS A 136 -9.52 -2.28 15.10
CA LYS A 136 -10.54 -2.14 14.07
C LYS A 136 -10.60 -0.68 13.65
N MET A 137 -10.55 -0.48 12.35
CA MET A 137 -10.55 0.82 11.71
C MET A 137 -11.48 0.82 10.49
N VAL A 138 -11.92 2.02 10.13
CA VAL A 138 -12.72 2.25 8.93
C VAL A 138 -12.07 3.38 8.13
N LYS A 139 -12.14 3.27 6.81
CA LYS A 139 -11.69 4.30 5.89
C LYS A 139 -12.42 5.61 6.20
N ALA A 140 -11.67 6.70 6.30
CA ALA A 140 -12.17 8.02 6.68
C ALA A 140 -11.56 9.09 5.78
N GLU A 141 -12.16 10.29 5.79
CA GLU A 141 -11.56 11.45 5.16
C GLU A 141 -10.40 11.95 6.01
N LYS A 142 -9.27 12.27 5.38
CA LYS A 142 -8.14 12.87 6.08
C LYS A 142 -8.57 14.26 6.60
N PRO A 143 -8.35 14.58 7.90
CA PRO A 143 -8.65 15.90 8.43
C PRO A 143 -7.91 16.97 7.61
N VAL A 144 -8.67 17.94 7.07
CA VAL A 144 -8.12 19.13 6.42
C VAL A 144 -7.92 20.17 7.52
N ASN A 145 -6.68 20.39 7.92
CA ASN A 145 -6.33 21.36 8.96
C ASN A 145 -6.19 22.78 8.39
#